data_AF-A0A151Z4V9-F1
#
_entry.id   AF-A0A151Z4V9-F1
#
_cell.length_a   1.000
_cell.length_b   1.000
_cell.length_c   1.000
_cell.angle_alpha   90.00
_cell.angle_beta   90.00
_cell.angle_gamma   90.00
#
_symmetry.space_group_name_H-M   'P 1'
#
loop_
_entity.id
_entity.type
_entity.pdbx_description
1 polymer ?
#
loop_
_entity_poly.entity_id
_entity_poly.type
_entity_poly.pdbx_seq_one_letter_code
_entity_poly.pdbx_strand_id
1 'polypeptide(L)'
;MSIRLNNAYVLVRYNNDRARLNQAKSYDEKVKHLKKPYQENQLVLYRNFHQPGVNELSKFMPNWSGPYKILGIINNSTVMLNLPDTYNSKFVNVNYIKPYYTREDKLKGIKRIVLDNSKT
;
A
#
# COMPACT_ATOMS: atom_id res chain seq x y z
N MET A 1 14.97 -44.29 -2.48
CA MET A 1 14.40 -42.94 -2.79
C MET A 1 15.57 -41.96 -2.87
N SER A 2 15.76 -41.23 -3.98
CA SER A 2 17.04 -40.53 -4.24
C SER A 2 17.22 -39.30 -3.33
N ILE A 3 18.42 -39.14 -2.77
CA ILE A 3 18.79 -38.03 -1.86
C ILE A 3 18.50 -36.66 -2.51
N ARG A 4 18.62 -36.55 -3.83
CA ARG A 4 18.32 -35.33 -4.59
C ARG A 4 16.85 -34.91 -4.49
N LEU A 5 15.92 -35.86 -4.55
CA LEU A 5 14.49 -35.58 -4.44
C LEU A 5 14.14 -35.10 -3.03
N ASN A 6 14.72 -35.72 -2.01
CA ASN A 6 14.51 -35.30 -0.62
C ASN A 6 15.05 -33.88 -0.36
N ASN A 7 16.24 -33.56 -0.88
CA ASN A 7 16.83 -32.23 -0.73
C ASN A 7 16.01 -31.15 -1.44
N ALA A 8 15.54 -31.42 -2.66
CA ALA A 8 14.66 -30.50 -3.39
C ALA A 8 13.34 -30.25 -2.64
N TYR A 9 12.75 -31.30 -2.06
CA TYR A 9 11.53 -31.20 -1.27
C TYR A 9 11.70 -30.30 -0.04
N VAL A 10 12.79 -30.50 0.71
CA VAL A 10 13.13 -29.69 1.90
C VAL A 10 13.33 -28.23 1.52
N LEU A 11 14.04 -27.96 0.42
CA LEU A 11 14.29 -26.59 -0.06
C LEU A 11 12.98 -25.88 -0.44
N VAL A 12 12.09 -26.55 -1.16
CA VAL A 12 10.79 -25.97 -1.56
C VAL A 12 9.94 -25.67 -0.33
N ARG A 13 9.85 -26.59 0.64
CA ARG A 13 9.13 -26.33 1.89
C ARG A 13 9.69 -25.11 2.61
N TYR A 14 11.01 -25.05 2.79
CA TYR A 14 11.67 -23.92 3.43
C TYR A 14 11.36 -22.59 2.73
N ASN A 15 11.41 -22.57 1.39
CA ASN A 15 11.11 -21.37 0.61
C ASN A 15 9.64 -20.94 0.76
N ASN A 16 8.71 -21.89 0.78
CA ASN A 16 7.29 -21.62 0.98
C ASN A 16 7.02 -21.07 2.39
N ASP A 17 7.62 -21.68 3.42
CA ASP A 17 7.49 -21.21 4.79
C ASP A 17 8.06 -19.80 4.96
N ARG A 18 9.24 -19.55 4.37
CA ARG A 18 9.85 -18.22 4.35
C ARG A 18 8.98 -17.20 3.62
N ALA A 19 8.40 -17.56 2.48
CA ALA A 19 7.49 -16.69 1.73
C ALA A 19 6.24 -16.35 2.55
N ARG A 20 5.65 -17.35 3.24
CA ARG A 20 4.50 -17.16 4.13
C ARG A 20 4.83 -16.22 5.29
N LEU A 21 5.97 -16.41 5.96
CA LEU A 21 6.41 -15.55 7.06
C LEU A 21 6.64 -14.11 6.59
N ASN A 22 7.27 -13.92 5.43
CA ASN A 22 7.47 -12.59 4.84
C ASN A 22 6.14 -11.90 4.50
N GLN A 23 5.17 -12.65 3.99
CA GLN A 23 3.84 -12.13 3.67
C GLN A 23 3.10 -11.68 4.94
N ALA A 24 3.12 -12.50 6.00
CA ALA A 24 2.52 -12.15 7.30
C ALA A 24 3.16 -10.90 7.90
N LYS A 25 4.50 -10.83 7.90
CA LYS A 25 5.23 -9.64 8.39
C LYS A 25 4.87 -8.38 7.60
N SER A 26 4.80 -8.47 6.28
CA SER A 26 4.42 -7.33 5.43
C SER A 26 2.97 -6.88 5.69
N TYR A 27 2.06 -7.81 5.95
CA TYR A 27 0.70 -7.49 6.34
C TYR A 27 0.66 -6.73 7.68
N ASP A 28 1.35 -7.22 8.70
CA ASP A 28 1.40 -6.57 10.01
C ASP A 28 1.99 -5.15 9.94
N GLU A 29 3.06 -4.96 9.17
CA GLU A 29 3.64 -3.65 8.93
C GLU A 29 2.64 -2.70 8.26
N LYS A 30 1.93 -3.17 7.22
CA LYS A 30 0.89 -2.36 6.55
C LYS A 30 -0.26 -2.01 7.50
N VAL A 31 -0.74 -2.96 8.29
CA VAL A 31 -1.81 -2.74 9.27
C VAL A 31 -1.38 -1.71 10.32
N LYS A 32 -0.11 -1.73 10.77
CA LYS A 32 0.43 -0.71 11.69
C LYS A 32 0.40 0.70 11.08
N HIS A 33 0.58 0.84 9.77
CA HIS A 33 0.46 2.13 9.08
C HIS A 33 -1.00 2.57 8.84
N LEU A 34 -1.94 1.62 8.80
CA LEU A 34 -3.38 1.86 8.72
C LEU A 34 -4.04 2.16 10.08
N LYS A 35 -3.26 2.40 11.14
CA LYS A 35 -3.77 2.72 12.50
C LYS A 35 -4.82 3.84 12.53
N LYS A 36 -4.88 4.69 11.51
CA LYS A 36 -6.00 5.61 11.30
C LYS A 36 -6.89 5.07 10.18
N PRO A 37 -8.19 4.83 10.46
CA PRO A 37 -9.13 4.49 9.40
C PRO A 37 -9.20 5.63 8.39
N TYR A 38 -9.40 5.28 7.13
CA TYR A 38 -9.66 6.27 6.08
C TYR A 38 -10.96 7.03 6.38
N GLN A 39 -11.03 8.28 5.94
CA GLN A 39 -12.19 9.14 6.12
C GLN A 39 -12.72 9.62 4.77
N GLU A 40 -14.01 9.91 4.71
CA GLU A 40 -14.59 10.59 3.55
C GLU A 40 -13.91 11.95 3.33
N ASN A 41 -13.87 12.39 2.08
CA ASN A 41 -13.17 13.59 1.63
C ASN A 41 -11.65 13.59 1.80
N GLN A 42 -11.05 12.54 2.36
CA GLN A 42 -9.60 12.41 2.47
C GLN A 42 -8.95 12.25 1.08
N LEU A 43 -7.78 12.88 0.90
CA LEU A 43 -6.96 12.71 -0.29
C LEU A 43 -6.04 11.50 -0.15
N VAL A 44 -5.99 10.70 -1.21
CA VAL A 44 -5.19 9.48 -1.32
C VAL A 44 -4.51 9.39 -2.68
N LEU A 45 -3.41 8.65 -2.74
CA LEU A 45 -2.78 8.24 -3.98
C LEU A 45 -3.22 6.82 -4.30
N TYR A 46 -3.52 6.55 -5.57
CA TYR A 46 -3.91 5.24 -6.09
C TYR A 46 -2.71 4.55 -6.75
N ARG A 47 -2.59 3.23 -6.60
CA ARG A 47 -1.48 2.46 -7.14
C ARG A 47 -1.66 2.18 -8.63
N ASN A 48 -0.66 2.56 -9.44
CA ASN A 48 -0.61 2.23 -10.85
C ASN A 48 -0.03 0.83 -11.04
N PHE A 49 -0.74 -0.04 -11.76
CA PHE A 49 -0.24 -1.36 -12.15
C PHE A 49 0.36 -1.28 -13.55
N HIS A 50 1.68 -1.15 -13.64
CA HIS A 50 2.40 -1.26 -14.90
C HIS A 50 2.62 -2.74 -15.21
N GLN A 51 2.18 -3.19 -16.39
CA GLN A 51 2.48 -4.55 -16.84
C GLN A 51 3.98 -4.65 -17.16
N PRO A 52 4.70 -5.62 -16.59
CA PRO A 52 6.12 -5.81 -16.90
C PRO A 52 6.29 -6.17 -18.38
N GLY A 53 7.25 -5.52 -19.04
CA GLY A 53 7.65 -5.85 -20.42
C GLY A 53 6.87 -5.15 -21.54
N VAL A 54 5.86 -4.33 -21.24
CA VAL A 54 5.08 -3.62 -22.28
C VAL A 54 5.81 -2.40 -22.84
N ASN A 55 6.68 -1.77 -22.04
CA ASN A 55 7.49 -0.62 -22.46
C ASN A 55 8.71 -0.49 -21.56
N GLU A 56 9.91 -0.27 -22.10
CA GLU A 56 11.13 -0.04 -21.31
C GLU A 56 10.99 1.19 -20.39
N LEU A 57 10.22 2.19 -20.84
CA LEU A 57 9.90 3.39 -20.07
C LEU A 57 9.02 3.12 -18.84
N SER A 58 8.29 1.99 -18.81
CA SER A 58 7.40 1.63 -17.69
C SER A 58 8.15 1.42 -16.38
N LYS A 59 9.45 1.09 -16.45
CA LYS A 59 10.34 0.94 -15.29
C LYS A 59 10.49 2.23 -14.49
N PHE A 60 10.42 3.38 -15.15
CA PHE A 60 10.60 4.70 -14.52
C PHE A 60 9.27 5.40 -14.24
N MET A 61 8.14 4.80 -14.61
CA MET A 61 6.84 5.39 -14.35
C MET A 61 6.51 5.32 -12.85
N PRO A 62 5.90 6.38 -12.29
CA PRO A 62 5.56 6.41 -10.88
C PRO A 62 4.48 5.38 -10.57
N ASN A 63 4.76 4.54 -9.56
CA ASN A 63 3.84 3.50 -9.07
C ASN A 63 2.55 4.03 -8.42
N TRP A 64 2.41 5.35 -8.27
CA TRP A 64 1.30 6.01 -7.59
C TRP A 64 0.81 7.21 -8.41
N SER A 65 -0.50 7.34 -8.57
CA SER A 65 -1.18 8.46 -9.23
C SER A 65 -2.16 9.17 -8.28
N GLY A 66 -2.56 10.38 -8.64
CA GLY A 66 -3.46 11.22 -7.85
C GLY A 66 -2.85 12.59 -7.52
N PRO A 67 -3.44 13.35 -6.59
CA PRO A 67 -4.34 12.89 -5.53
C PRO A 67 -5.80 12.67 -5.97
N TYR A 68 -6.42 11.62 -5.42
CA TYR A 68 -7.84 11.32 -5.54
C TYR A 68 -8.53 11.47 -4.19
N LYS A 69 -9.78 11.86 -4.20
CA LYS A 69 -10.64 12.04 -3.03
C LYS A 69 -11.46 10.78 -2.77
N ILE A 70 -11.53 10.36 -1.50
CA ILE A 70 -12.49 9.36 -1.04
C ILE A 70 -13.89 9.99 -1.04
N LEU A 71 -14.80 9.41 -1.83
CA LEU A 71 -16.20 9.83 -1.90
C LEU A 71 -17.06 9.15 -0.83
N GLY A 72 -16.74 7.91 -0.49
CA GLY A 72 -17.49 7.13 0.50
C GLY A 72 -16.72 5.88 0.94
N ILE A 73 -17.05 5.37 2.12
CA ILE A 73 -16.46 4.15 2.68
C ILE A 73 -17.52 3.04 2.64
N ILE A 74 -17.25 1.97 1.89
CA ILE A 74 -18.19 0.85 1.75
C ILE A 74 -18.01 -0.13 2.90
N ASN A 75 -16.76 -0.46 3.21
CA ASN A 75 -16.38 -1.31 4.33
C ASN A 75 -14.92 -1.02 4.73
N ASN A 76 -14.41 -1.75 5.73
CA ASN A 76 -13.04 -1.57 6.22
C ASN A 76 -11.94 -1.82 5.18
N SER A 77 -12.24 -2.51 4.07
CA SER A 77 -11.28 -2.89 3.05
C SER A 77 -11.50 -2.21 1.69
N THR A 78 -12.61 -1.49 1.52
CA THR A 78 -13.06 -0.98 0.22
C THR A 78 -13.62 0.43 0.35
N VAL A 79 -13.08 1.34 -0.46
CA VAL A 79 -13.51 2.73 -0.53
C VAL A 79 -13.91 3.10 -1.95
N MET A 80 -14.75 4.12 -2.10
CA MET A 80 -15.08 4.72 -3.37
C MET A 80 -14.22 5.97 -3.59
N LEU A 81 -13.54 6.03 -4.74
CA LEU A 81 -12.69 7.16 -5.13
C LEU A 81 -13.31 7.97 -6.26
N ASN A 82 -12.96 9.26 -6.36
CA ASN A 82 -13.30 10.12 -7.50
C ASN A 82 -12.40 9.88 -8.72
N LEU A 83 -12.26 8.62 -9.14
CA LEU A 83 -11.43 8.28 -10.30
C LEU A 83 -12.06 8.77 -11.62
N PRO A 84 -11.24 9.16 -12.61
CA PRO A 84 -11.69 9.39 -13.98
C PRO A 84 -12.39 8.17 -14.58
N ASP A 85 -13.26 8.39 -15.56
CA ASP A 85 -14.04 7.31 -16.19
C ASP A 85 -13.18 6.34 -17.03
N THR A 86 -11.90 6.65 -17.25
CA THR A 86 -10.92 5.72 -17.83
C THR A 86 -10.65 4.50 -16.94
N TYR A 87 -10.99 4.57 -15.66
CA TYR A 87 -10.82 3.45 -14.72
C TYR A 87 -12.06 2.55 -14.72
N ASN A 88 -11.84 1.24 -14.80
CA ASN A 88 -12.92 0.23 -14.84
C ASN A 88 -13.82 0.23 -13.60
N SER A 89 -13.34 0.70 -12.45
CA SER A 89 -14.10 0.73 -11.20
C SER A 89 -13.69 1.92 -10.34
N LYS A 90 -14.68 2.56 -9.73
CA LYS A 90 -14.50 3.59 -8.70
C LYS A 90 -14.35 3.00 -7.29
N PHE A 91 -14.68 1.72 -7.11
CA PHE A 91 -14.48 0.98 -5.87
C PHE A 91 -13.10 0.36 -5.84
N VAL A 92 -12.33 0.70 -4.81
CA VAL A 92 -10.92 0.37 -4.69
C VAL A 92 -10.63 -0.24 -3.33
N ASN A 93 -9.82 -1.30 -3.33
CA ASN A 93 -9.32 -1.89 -2.10
C ASN A 93 -8.32 -0.95 -1.40
N VAL A 94 -8.42 -0.83 -0.07
CA VAL A 94 -7.55 0.02 0.77
C VAL A 94 -6.05 -0.28 0.61
N ASN A 95 -5.68 -1.49 0.19
CA ASN A 95 -4.29 -1.88 -0.07
C ASN A 95 -3.69 -1.24 -1.33
N TYR A 96 -4.53 -0.71 -2.22
CA TYR A 96 -4.12 -0.04 -3.45
C TYR A 96 -4.13 1.47 -3.34
N ILE A 97 -4.35 1.99 -2.14
CA ILE A 97 -4.28 3.41 -1.83
C ILE A 97 -3.30 3.68 -0.69
N LYS A 98 -2.78 4.90 -0.66
CA LYS A 98 -2.05 5.43 0.50
C LYS A 98 -2.46 6.88 0.76
N PRO A 99 -2.43 7.34 2.03
CA PRO A 99 -2.73 8.74 2.34
C PRO A 99 -1.86 9.71 1.54
N TYR A 100 -2.47 10.76 1.01
CA TYR A 100 -1.75 11.90 0.44
C TYR A 100 -1.63 12.97 1.52
N TYR A 101 -0.40 13.38 1.82
CA TYR A 101 -0.12 14.46 2.76
C TYR A 101 0.34 15.69 1.99
N THR A 102 -0.39 16.79 2.15
CA THR A 102 0.03 18.08 1.59
C THR A 102 1.30 18.57 2.28
N ARG A 103 1.96 19.58 1.69
CA ARG A 103 3.13 20.21 2.31
C ARG A 103 2.78 20.78 3.69
N GLU A 104 1.59 21.34 3.84
CA GLU A 104 1.10 21.89 5.11
C GLU A 104 0.89 20.82 6.17
N ASP A 105 0.35 19.65 5.80
CA ASP A 105 0.16 18.53 6.73
C ASP A 105 1.50 18.02 7.26
N LYS A 106 2.52 17.96 6.40
CA LYS A 106 3.89 17.60 6.79
C LYS A 106 4.47 18.61 7.77
N LEU A 107 4.30 19.91 7.50
CA LEU A 107 4.76 20.98 8.38
C LEU A 107 4.05 20.96 9.75
N LYS A 108 2.74 20.70 9.78
CA LYS A 108 1.97 20.53 11.02
C LYS A 108 2.43 19.31 11.82
N GLY A 109 2.75 18.20 11.14
CA GLY A 109 3.30 17.00 11.77
C GLY A 109 4.65 17.25 12.45
N ILE A 110 5.55 17.96 11.77
CA ILE A 110 6.86 18.34 12.33
C ILE A 110 6.69 19.24 13.55
N LYS A 111 5.81 20.25 13.49
CA LYS A 111 5.53 21.13 14.65
C LYS A 111 5.02 20.37 15.87
N ARG A 112 4.18 19.34 15.69
CA ARG A 112 3.71 18.50 16.81
C ARG A 112 4.85 17.73 17.48
N ILE A 113 5.74 17.12 16.69
CA ILE A 113 6.89 16.37 17.23
C ILE A 113 7.82 17.29 18.02
N VAL A 114 8.06 18.51 17.52
CA VAL A 114 8.91 19.50 18.21
C VAL A 114 8.27 19.96 19.52
N LEU A 115 6.95 20.18 19.55
CA LEU A 115 6.22 20.58 20.75
C LEU A 115 6.19 19.48 21.83
N ASP A 116 6.01 18.22 21.43
CA ASP A 116 6.00 17.09 22.36
C ASP A 116 7.39 16.86 22.97
N ASN A 117 8.46 17.05 22.19
CA ASN A 117 9.84 16.95 22.69
C ASN A 117 10.27 18.13 23.57
N SER A 118 9.61 19.30 23.44
CA SER A 118 9.91 20.49 24.25
C SER A 118 9.24 20.50 25.63
N LYS A 119 8.40 19.49 25.92
CA LYS A 119 7.71 19.31 27.21
C LYS A 119 8.35 18.24 28.11
N THR A 120 9.52 17.74 27.71
CA THR A 120 10.39 16.83 28.48
C THR A 120 11.63 17.58 28.90
#